data_AF-A0A2G8JMM5-F1
#
_entry.id   AF-A0A2G8JMM5-F1
#
_cell.length_a   1.000
_cell.length_b   1.000
_cell.length_c   1.000
_cell.angle_alpha   90.00
_cell.angle_beta   90.00
_cell.angle_gamma   90.00
#
_symmetry.space_group_name_H-M   'P 1'
#
loop_
_entity.id
_entity.type
_entity.pdbx_description
1 polymer ?
#
loop_
_entity_poly.entity_id
_entity_poly.type
_entity_poly.pdbx_seq_one_letter_code
_entity_poly.pdbx_strand_id
1 'polypeptide(L)'
;MVEDYGVNDDITNLLDTFDYYIIPQFNADGYVYTWTQDRLWRKNRHQFPDDVCDGVDLNRNYPVGWGGNGARGFVCSDVYYGEAPFSELEHQDVSQYLYDLKDNKGVEFVHFIDFHTYSQLLLSPWSYSETVPNPVDYTDHVNVGTAACEALKKVAGTDYTVGPTAEVLYEAAGSSNDWGYTSNGGLGAKYSYVMELRDTGDYGFVIPDSFINVSGRETYEAVKHFGSVIMSEYGS
;
A
#
# COMPACT_ATOMS: atom_id res chain seq x y z
N MET A 1 5.47 19.03 -0.11
CA MET A 1 5.31 18.94 -1.59
C MET A 1 4.82 20.25 -2.19
N VAL A 2 3.53 20.64 -2.10
CA VAL A 2 3.05 21.91 -2.70
C VAL A 2 3.77 23.13 -2.12
N GLU A 3 3.99 23.16 -0.81
CA GLU A 3 4.70 24.26 -0.14
C GLU A 3 6.21 24.27 -0.43
N ASP A 4 6.77 23.15 -0.88
CA ASP A 4 8.22 22.97 -1.04
C ASP A 4 8.68 23.05 -2.49
N TYR A 5 7.75 22.96 -3.46
CA TYR A 5 8.09 23.06 -4.89
C TYR A 5 8.56 24.47 -5.25
N GLY A 6 9.73 24.57 -5.89
CA GLY A 6 10.40 25.85 -6.20
C GLY A 6 11.07 26.51 -4.99
N VAL A 7 11.06 25.87 -3.83
CA VAL A 7 11.71 26.35 -2.58
C VAL A 7 12.79 25.38 -2.11
N ASN A 8 12.50 24.09 -2.13
CA ASN A 8 13.41 23.02 -1.80
C ASN A 8 13.86 22.31 -3.10
N ASP A 9 15.15 22.34 -3.39
CA ASP A 9 15.71 21.79 -4.62
C ASP A 9 15.45 20.27 -4.75
N ASP A 10 15.54 19.51 -3.65
CA ASP A 10 15.28 18.06 -3.67
C ASP A 10 13.82 17.78 -4.06
N ILE A 11 12.86 18.49 -3.46
CA ILE A 11 11.44 18.33 -3.80
C ILE A 11 11.14 18.80 -5.21
N THR A 12 11.77 19.88 -5.65
CA THR A 12 11.61 20.41 -6.99
C THR A 12 12.09 19.40 -8.02
N ASN A 13 13.28 18.85 -7.84
CA ASN A 13 13.82 17.81 -8.73
C ASN A 13 12.93 16.56 -8.76
N LEU A 14 12.40 16.13 -7.61
CA LEU A 14 11.48 14.99 -7.56
C LEU A 14 10.20 15.24 -8.36
N LEU A 15 9.58 16.41 -8.21
CA LEU A 15 8.33 16.77 -8.88
C LEU A 15 8.53 17.14 -10.36
N ASP A 16 9.71 17.59 -10.75
CA ASP A 16 10.08 17.81 -12.15
C ASP A 16 10.40 16.49 -12.87
N THR A 17 10.77 15.44 -12.13
CA THR A 17 11.12 14.13 -12.70
C THR A 17 9.95 13.14 -12.70
N PHE A 18 9.12 13.15 -11.66
CA PHE A 18 8.06 12.15 -11.47
C PHE A 18 6.68 12.77 -11.32
N ASP A 19 5.69 12.09 -11.89
CA ASP A 19 4.29 12.31 -11.55
C ASP A 19 3.90 11.49 -10.31
N TYR A 20 3.24 12.14 -9.35
CA TYR A 20 2.72 11.51 -8.14
C TYR A 20 1.19 11.38 -8.21
N TYR A 21 0.70 10.13 -8.32
CA TYR A 21 -0.72 9.82 -8.25
C TYR A 21 -1.10 9.45 -6.81
N ILE A 22 -1.82 10.35 -6.12
CA ILE A 22 -2.16 10.19 -4.70
C ILE A 22 -3.66 9.96 -4.54
N ILE A 23 -4.04 8.82 -3.96
CA ILE A 23 -5.42 8.50 -3.59
C ILE A 23 -5.51 8.59 -2.06
N PRO A 24 -6.03 9.70 -1.49
CA PRO A 24 -6.03 9.91 -0.05
C PRO A 24 -7.05 9.02 0.68
N GLN A 25 -8.10 8.59 -0.03
CA GLN A 25 -9.10 7.68 0.51
C GLN A 25 -9.58 6.74 -0.59
N PHE A 26 -9.20 5.47 -0.49
CA PHE A 26 -9.60 4.43 -1.44
C PHE A 26 -10.97 3.82 -1.08
N ASN A 27 -11.23 3.62 0.23
CA ASN A 27 -12.48 3.04 0.74
C ASN A 27 -13.37 4.14 1.35
N ALA A 28 -14.01 4.94 0.50
CA ALA A 28 -14.80 6.09 0.94
C ALA A 28 -16.00 5.67 1.82
N ASP A 29 -16.74 4.65 1.40
CA ASP A 29 -17.93 4.19 2.13
C ASP A 29 -17.58 3.55 3.47
N GLY A 30 -16.55 2.70 3.49
CA GLY A 30 -16.03 2.12 4.73
C GLY A 30 -15.55 3.20 5.68
N TYR A 31 -14.86 4.23 5.18
CA TYR A 31 -14.44 5.37 6.00
C TYR A 31 -15.62 6.09 6.64
N VAL A 32 -16.65 6.48 5.88
CA VAL A 32 -17.85 7.13 6.46
C VAL A 32 -18.53 6.23 7.50
N TYR A 33 -18.54 4.92 7.27
CA TYR A 33 -19.08 3.95 8.22
C TYR A 33 -18.33 3.95 9.56
N THR A 34 -17.00 4.17 9.55
CA THR A 34 -16.21 4.32 10.79
C THR A 34 -16.57 5.54 11.64
N TRP A 35 -17.13 6.58 11.02
CA TRP A 35 -17.56 7.80 11.71
C TRP A 35 -19.01 7.74 12.21
N THR A 36 -19.82 6.87 11.62
CA THR A 36 -21.27 6.90 11.79
C THR A 36 -21.84 5.67 12.47
N GLN A 37 -21.21 4.50 12.32
CA GLN A 37 -21.75 3.23 12.80
C GLN A 37 -20.73 2.41 13.60
N ASP A 38 -19.64 1.98 12.96
CA ASP A 38 -18.66 1.08 13.58
C ASP A 38 -17.23 1.57 13.31
N ARG A 39 -16.61 2.12 14.36
CA ARG A 39 -15.27 2.69 14.31
C ARG A 39 -14.19 1.71 13.84
N LEU A 40 -14.38 0.41 14.04
CA LEU A 40 -13.40 -0.62 13.69
C LEU A 40 -13.71 -1.33 12.37
N TRP A 41 -14.71 -0.86 11.61
CA TRP A 41 -15.00 -1.37 10.29
C TRP A 41 -13.82 -1.18 9.32
N ARG A 42 -13.51 -2.21 8.53
CA ARG A 42 -12.36 -2.20 7.61
C ARG A 42 -12.65 -2.54 6.15
N LYS A 43 -13.67 -3.37 5.90
CA LYS A 43 -14.06 -3.79 4.55
C LYS A 43 -14.68 -2.62 3.78
N ASN A 44 -14.96 -2.77 2.50
CA ASN A 44 -15.86 -1.82 1.82
C ASN A 44 -17.32 -2.02 2.29
N ARG A 45 -18.28 -1.41 1.60
CA ARG A 45 -19.71 -1.46 1.96
C ARG A 45 -20.61 -2.12 0.91
N HIS A 46 -20.04 -2.98 0.06
CA HIS A 46 -20.81 -3.80 -0.87
C HIS A 46 -21.84 -4.66 -0.11
N GLN A 47 -23.12 -4.51 -0.45
CA GLN A 47 -24.21 -5.27 0.16
C GLN A 47 -24.47 -6.57 -0.58
N PHE A 48 -24.61 -7.66 0.18
CA PHE A 48 -24.99 -8.97 -0.35
C PHE A 48 -26.43 -9.28 0.11
N PRO A 49 -27.46 -9.12 -0.76
CA PRO A 49 -28.86 -9.19 -0.34
C PRO A 49 -29.29 -10.50 0.33
N ASP A 50 -28.61 -11.60 0.02
CA ASP A 50 -28.89 -12.94 0.54
C ASP A 50 -27.99 -13.31 1.75
N ASP A 51 -27.15 -12.39 2.22
CA ASP A 51 -26.24 -12.57 3.35
C ASP A 51 -26.52 -11.58 4.50
N VAL A 52 -26.11 -11.97 5.71
CA VAL A 52 -26.24 -11.11 6.91
C VAL A 52 -25.07 -10.14 7.09
N CYS A 53 -24.05 -10.25 6.26
CA CYS A 53 -22.82 -9.48 6.33
C CYS A 53 -22.55 -8.77 5.01
N ASP A 54 -21.94 -7.60 5.13
CA ASP A 54 -21.57 -6.78 3.99
C ASP A 54 -20.06 -6.71 3.84
N GLY A 55 -19.63 -6.32 2.65
CA GLY A 55 -18.31 -5.82 2.35
C GLY A 55 -17.28 -6.90 2.00
N VAL A 56 -16.30 -6.47 1.23
CA VAL A 56 -15.12 -7.23 0.80
C VAL A 56 -13.88 -6.57 1.38
N ASP A 57 -12.91 -7.40 1.75
CA ASP A 57 -11.58 -6.94 2.10
C ASP A 57 -10.86 -6.48 0.83
N LEU A 58 -10.73 -5.17 0.67
CA LEU A 58 -10.13 -4.60 -0.53
C LEU A 58 -8.68 -5.08 -0.71
N ASN A 59 -7.93 -5.30 0.38
CA ASN A 59 -6.57 -5.82 0.29
C ASN A 59 -6.50 -7.36 0.21
N ARG A 60 -7.59 -8.01 -0.20
CA ARG A 60 -7.64 -9.42 -0.63
C ARG A 60 -8.27 -9.58 -2.02
N ASN A 61 -8.65 -8.48 -2.66
CA ASN A 61 -9.43 -8.47 -3.91
C ASN A 61 -8.55 -8.27 -5.17
N TYR A 62 -7.23 -8.15 -5.03
CA TYR A 62 -6.30 -8.07 -6.17
C TYR A 62 -6.10 -9.45 -6.83
N PRO A 63 -5.72 -9.51 -8.13
CA PRO A 63 -5.67 -10.77 -8.90
C PRO A 63 -4.45 -11.67 -8.62
N VAL A 64 -3.53 -11.27 -7.74
CA VAL A 64 -2.31 -12.04 -7.46
C VAL A 64 -2.54 -13.02 -6.32
N GLY A 65 -2.54 -14.31 -6.64
CA GLY A 65 -2.78 -15.38 -5.67
C GLY A 65 -4.20 -15.40 -5.08
N TRP A 66 -5.15 -14.68 -5.68
CA TRP A 66 -6.51 -14.45 -5.18
C TRP A 66 -7.20 -15.73 -4.67
N GLY A 67 -7.84 -15.64 -3.51
CA GLY A 67 -8.48 -16.76 -2.83
C GLY A 67 -7.51 -17.74 -2.14
N GLY A 68 -6.20 -17.46 -2.16
CA GLY A 68 -5.15 -18.24 -1.52
C GLY A 68 -5.00 -18.01 -0.01
N ASN A 69 -3.78 -18.22 0.48
CA ASN A 69 -3.46 -18.14 1.92
C ASN A 69 -3.74 -16.75 2.49
N GLY A 70 -4.22 -16.69 3.74
CA GLY A 70 -4.57 -15.43 4.41
C GLY A 70 -5.87 -14.75 3.96
N ALA A 71 -6.60 -15.36 3.04
CA ALA A 71 -7.91 -14.91 2.57
C ALA A 71 -9.01 -15.94 2.90
N ARG A 72 -10.27 -15.52 2.93
CA ARG A 72 -11.42 -16.41 3.21
C ARG A 72 -12.55 -16.18 2.20
N GLY A 73 -13.25 -17.24 1.82
CA GLY A 73 -14.39 -17.18 0.90
C GLY A 73 -15.76 -17.01 1.57
N PHE A 74 -15.80 -16.76 2.87
CA PHE A 74 -17.04 -16.56 3.63
C PHE A 74 -17.27 -15.06 3.86
N VAL A 75 -18.45 -14.55 3.47
CA VAL A 75 -18.77 -13.11 3.43
C VAL A 75 -18.58 -12.41 4.78
N CYS A 76 -18.96 -13.04 5.89
CA CYS A 76 -18.78 -12.44 7.22
C CYS A 76 -17.33 -12.44 7.72
N SER A 77 -16.39 -13.05 6.99
CA SER A 77 -14.98 -12.94 7.33
C SER A 77 -14.51 -11.51 7.12
N ASP A 78 -13.70 -11.02 8.06
CA ASP A 78 -12.98 -9.77 7.90
C ASP A 78 -12.11 -9.81 6.64
N VAL A 79 -11.41 -10.93 6.39
CA VAL A 79 -10.56 -11.15 5.20
C VAL A 79 -11.33 -11.78 4.01
N TYR A 80 -12.59 -11.42 3.83
CA TYR A 80 -13.37 -11.93 2.70
C TYR A 80 -12.84 -11.38 1.36
N TYR A 81 -12.45 -12.26 0.44
CA TYR A 81 -11.74 -11.86 -0.80
C TYR A 81 -12.65 -11.40 -1.96
N GLY A 82 -13.98 -11.47 -1.80
CA GLY A 82 -14.95 -11.11 -2.83
C GLY A 82 -15.34 -12.27 -3.76
N GLU A 83 -16.14 -11.98 -4.78
CA GLU A 83 -16.65 -13.00 -5.71
C GLU A 83 -15.70 -13.27 -6.89
N ALA A 84 -14.85 -12.29 -7.21
CA ALA A 84 -13.79 -12.36 -8.22
C ALA A 84 -12.69 -11.34 -7.88
N PRO A 85 -11.47 -11.47 -8.46
CA PRO A 85 -10.51 -10.37 -8.42
C PRO A 85 -11.12 -9.10 -9.03
N PHE A 86 -10.90 -7.95 -8.40
CA PHE A 86 -11.47 -6.66 -8.78
C PHE A 86 -13.01 -6.67 -8.91
N SER A 87 -13.69 -7.46 -8.06
CA SER A 87 -15.15 -7.44 -7.97
C SER A 87 -15.68 -6.11 -7.45
N GLU A 88 -14.90 -5.39 -6.66
CA GLU A 88 -15.34 -4.16 -6.00
C GLU A 88 -15.16 -2.92 -6.89
N LEU A 89 -16.15 -2.02 -6.86
CA LEU A 89 -16.15 -0.81 -7.71
C LEU A 89 -14.93 0.09 -7.44
N GLU A 90 -14.50 0.18 -6.18
CA GLU A 90 -13.30 0.91 -5.80
C GLU A 90 -12.07 0.40 -6.57
N HIS A 91 -11.96 -0.91 -6.74
CA HIS A 91 -10.90 -1.51 -7.56
C HIS A 91 -11.12 -1.28 -9.04
N GLN A 92 -12.33 -1.49 -9.55
CA GLN A 92 -12.61 -1.39 -10.98
C GLN A 92 -12.22 -0.02 -11.52
N ASP A 93 -12.62 1.05 -10.82
CA ASP A 93 -12.34 2.41 -11.26
C ASP A 93 -10.85 2.74 -11.21
N VAL A 94 -10.18 2.45 -10.09
CA VAL A 94 -8.77 2.79 -9.90
C VAL A 94 -7.85 1.93 -10.76
N SER A 95 -8.07 0.61 -10.80
CA SER A 95 -7.25 -0.29 -11.63
C SER A 95 -7.41 0.03 -13.12
N GLN A 96 -8.63 0.31 -13.59
CA GLN A 96 -8.87 0.69 -14.98
C GLN A 96 -8.19 2.01 -15.35
N TYR A 97 -8.20 3.00 -14.45
CA TYR A 97 -7.49 4.25 -14.65
C TYR A 97 -5.97 4.03 -14.72
N LEU A 98 -5.40 3.25 -13.81
CA LEU A 98 -3.96 2.97 -13.78
C LEU A 98 -3.52 2.15 -15.00
N TYR A 99 -4.33 1.18 -15.46
CA TYR A 99 -4.07 0.48 -16.71
C TYR A 99 -4.17 1.39 -17.93
N ASP A 100 -5.10 2.34 -17.97
CA ASP A 100 -5.15 3.32 -19.07
C ASP A 100 -3.86 4.16 -19.13
N LEU A 101 -3.36 4.61 -17.98
CA LEU A 101 -2.07 5.31 -17.91
C LEU A 101 -0.93 4.43 -18.45
N LYS A 102 -0.84 3.18 -17.99
CA LYS A 102 0.23 2.25 -18.36
C LYS A 102 0.16 1.85 -19.84
N ASP A 103 -0.95 1.25 -20.24
CA ASP A 103 -1.05 0.52 -21.51
C ASP A 103 -1.39 1.45 -22.69
N ASN A 104 -2.13 2.54 -22.45
CA ASN A 104 -2.55 3.46 -23.51
C ASN A 104 -1.77 4.77 -23.53
N LYS A 105 -1.26 5.26 -22.40
CA LYS A 105 -0.48 6.51 -22.33
C LYS A 105 1.01 6.30 -22.15
N GLY A 106 1.47 5.06 -21.99
CA GLY A 106 2.88 4.72 -21.88
C GLY A 106 3.52 5.18 -20.57
N VAL A 107 2.73 5.35 -19.51
CA VAL A 107 3.25 5.67 -18.17
C VAL A 107 3.94 4.44 -17.60
N GLU A 108 5.22 4.58 -17.25
CA GLU A 108 5.94 3.56 -16.50
C GLU A 108 5.77 3.82 -15.00
N PHE A 109 5.02 2.94 -14.32
CA PHE A 109 4.98 2.95 -12.87
C PHE A 109 6.27 2.36 -12.33
N VAL A 110 7.07 3.15 -11.62
CA VAL A 110 8.35 2.73 -11.02
C VAL A 110 8.24 2.49 -9.52
N HIS A 111 7.21 3.07 -8.88
CA HIS A 111 6.93 2.94 -7.45
C HIS A 111 5.44 2.83 -7.18
N PHE A 112 5.06 1.89 -6.32
CA PHE A 112 3.72 1.72 -5.78
C PHE A 112 3.83 1.60 -4.25
N ILE A 113 3.06 2.39 -3.51
CA ILE A 113 3.02 2.29 -2.05
C ILE A 113 1.58 2.38 -1.58
N ASP A 114 1.19 1.41 -0.74
CA ASP A 114 -0.11 1.36 -0.10
C ASP A 114 0.06 1.56 1.41
N PHE A 115 -0.64 2.55 1.98
CA PHE A 115 -0.46 2.97 3.36
C PHE A 115 -1.54 2.36 4.25
N HIS A 116 -1.10 1.56 5.23
CA HIS A 116 -1.93 0.93 6.24
C HIS A 116 -1.49 1.36 7.65
N THR A 117 -2.25 0.95 8.65
CA THR A 117 -1.89 1.00 10.06
C THR A 117 -2.38 -0.32 10.66
N TYR A 118 -1.73 -0.92 11.64
CA TYR A 118 -0.55 -0.49 12.38
C TYR A 118 0.44 -1.65 12.41
N SER A 119 1.71 -1.38 12.70
CA SER A 119 2.74 -2.33 13.21
C SER A 119 4.16 -1.78 13.02
N GLN A 120 4.33 -0.64 12.36
CA GLN A 120 5.64 -0.10 11.96
C GLN A 120 6.42 -1.07 11.07
N LEU A 121 5.82 -1.42 9.93
CA LEU A 121 6.40 -2.35 8.96
C LEU A 121 6.48 -1.69 7.58
N LEU A 122 7.47 -2.10 6.79
CA LEU A 122 7.55 -1.83 5.37
C LEU A 122 7.66 -3.16 4.62
N LEU A 123 6.59 -3.52 3.93
CA LEU A 123 6.34 -4.87 3.47
C LEU A 123 6.44 -4.94 1.95
N SER A 124 7.41 -5.68 1.44
CA SER A 124 7.60 -5.93 0.01
C SER A 124 6.85 -7.19 -0.44
N PRO A 125 6.74 -7.44 -1.75
CA PRO A 125 6.36 -8.74 -2.27
C PRO A 125 7.37 -9.84 -1.87
N TRP A 126 6.96 -11.11 -1.86
CA TRP A 126 5.60 -11.57 -2.10
C TRP A 126 4.78 -11.64 -0.80
N SER A 127 3.48 -11.42 -0.93
CA SER A 127 2.50 -11.50 0.14
C SER A 127 1.72 -12.80 0.06
N TYR A 128 1.36 -13.26 -1.13
CA TYR A 128 0.47 -14.41 -1.30
C TYR A 128 1.04 -15.75 -0.82
N SER A 129 2.37 -15.88 -0.69
CA SER A 129 3.01 -17.13 -0.27
C SER A 129 4.45 -16.92 0.20
N GLU A 130 4.86 -17.55 1.29
CA GLU A 130 6.27 -17.62 1.75
C GLU A 130 7.06 -18.73 1.06
N THR A 131 6.38 -19.62 0.35
CA THR A 131 6.98 -20.83 -0.25
C THR A 131 7.45 -20.61 -1.69
N VAL A 132 7.13 -19.46 -2.28
CA VAL A 132 7.62 -19.08 -3.61
C VAL A 132 8.97 -18.40 -3.52
N PRO A 133 9.82 -18.51 -4.56
CA PRO A 133 11.06 -17.76 -4.60
C PRO A 133 10.80 -16.26 -4.50
N ASN A 134 11.67 -15.57 -3.76
CA ASN A 134 11.67 -14.12 -3.69
C ASN A 134 11.76 -13.47 -5.09
N PRO A 135 11.17 -12.28 -5.27
CA PRO A 135 11.26 -11.54 -6.52
C PRO A 135 12.72 -11.26 -6.92
N VAL A 136 12.97 -11.08 -8.22
CA VAL A 136 14.32 -10.74 -8.73
C VAL A 136 14.88 -9.47 -8.09
N ASP A 137 14.00 -8.52 -7.78
CA ASP A 137 14.34 -7.23 -7.16
C ASP A 137 14.37 -7.27 -5.62
N TYR A 138 14.27 -8.45 -4.99
CA TYR A 138 14.23 -8.62 -3.52
C TYR A 138 15.35 -7.87 -2.78
N THR A 139 16.59 -7.95 -3.29
CA THR A 139 17.73 -7.26 -2.67
C THR A 139 17.55 -5.74 -2.72
N ASP A 140 17.02 -5.21 -3.82
CA ASP A 140 16.74 -3.78 -3.96
C ASP A 140 15.58 -3.39 -3.03
N HIS A 141 14.54 -4.22 -2.92
CA HIS A 141 13.41 -3.97 -2.01
C HIS A 141 13.88 -3.80 -0.57
N VAL A 142 14.73 -4.72 -0.09
CA VAL A 142 15.25 -4.70 1.27
C VAL A 142 16.20 -3.51 1.47
N ASN A 143 17.14 -3.28 0.56
CA ASN A 143 18.14 -2.22 0.71
C ASN A 143 17.51 -0.82 0.67
N VAL A 144 16.67 -0.55 -0.34
CA VAL A 144 16.01 0.74 -0.51
C VAL A 144 14.99 0.96 0.60
N GLY A 145 14.22 -0.07 0.95
CA GLY A 145 13.26 -0.01 2.06
C GLY A 145 13.94 0.26 3.40
N THR A 146 15.05 -0.41 3.69
CA THR A 146 15.83 -0.18 4.92
C THR A 146 16.34 1.27 4.98
N ALA A 147 16.91 1.77 3.89
CA ALA A 147 17.42 3.15 3.83
C ALA A 147 16.29 4.19 4.00
N ALA A 148 15.10 3.94 3.44
CA ALA A 148 13.92 4.78 3.64
C ALA A 148 13.44 4.78 5.09
N CYS A 149 13.41 3.60 5.74
CA CYS A 149 13.08 3.47 7.16
C CYS A 149 14.14 4.12 8.07
N GLU A 150 15.43 4.10 7.71
CA GLU A 150 16.47 4.85 8.41
C GLU A 150 16.28 6.36 8.29
N ALA A 151 15.84 6.86 7.13
CA ALA A 151 15.50 8.27 6.94
C ALA A 151 14.30 8.68 7.81
N LEU A 152 13.24 7.87 7.83
CA LEU A 152 12.09 8.01 8.72
C LEU A 152 12.51 8.07 10.19
N LYS A 153 13.35 7.10 10.62
CA LYS A 153 13.83 7.00 12.00
C LYS A 153 14.54 8.27 12.48
N LYS A 154 15.24 9.00 11.60
CA LYS A 154 15.94 10.25 11.96
C LYS A 154 14.98 11.36 12.41
N VAL A 155 13.69 11.29 12.08
CA VAL A 155 12.70 12.31 12.47
C VAL A 155 12.29 12.17 13.94
N ALA A 156 11.91 10.96 14.34
CA ALA A 156 11.25 10.73 15.63
C ALA A 156 11.70 9.46 16.37
N GLY A 157 12.72 8.77 15.86
CA GLY A 157 13.30 7.57 16.49
C GLY A 157 12.50 6.28 16.27
N THR A 158 11.50 6.29 15.40
CA THR A 158 10.60 5.16 15.15
C THR A 158 11.29 4.08 14.35
N ASP A 159 11.24 2.85 14.85
CA ASP A 159 11.83 1.68 14.21
C ASP A 159 10.80 0.94 13.38
N TYR A 160 11.15 0.67 12.12
CA TYR A 160 10.34 -0.12 11.20
C TYR A 160 11.09 -1.39 10.79
N THR A 161 10.36 -2.50 10.70
CA THR A 161 10.89 -3.76 10.14
C THR A 161 10.61 -3.82 8.64
N VAL A 162 11.60 -4.24 7.85
CA VAL A 162 11.51 -4.31 6.37
C VAL A 162 11.65 -5.75 5.90
N GLY A 163 10.81 -6.18 4.96
CA GLY A 163 10.96 -7.46 4.27
C GLY A 163 9.69 -7.92 3.56
N PRO A 164 9.69 -9.14 2.99
CA PRO A 164 8.53 -9.69 2.31
C PRO A 164 7.33 -9.82 3.25
N THR A 165 6.15 -9.49 2.76
CA THR A 165 4.90 -9.50 3.55
C THR A 165 4.63 -10.87 4.16
N ALA A 166 4.77 -11.93 3.36
CA ALA A 166 4.54 -13.30 3.80
C ALA A 166 5.49 -13.71 4.95
N GLU A 167 6.74 -13.25 4.91
CA GLU A 167 7.78 -13.60 5.89
C GLU A 167 7.70 -12.74 7.17
N VAL A 168 7.47 -11.44 7.02
CA VAL A 168 7.52 -10.46 8.13
C VAL A 168 6.21 -10.39 8.90
N LEU A 169 5.07 -10.51 8.21
CA LEU A 169 3.75 -10.33 8.79
C LEU A 169 2.95 -11.64 8.77
N TYR A 170 2.42 -12.02 7.61
CA TYR A 170 1.75 -13.30 7.35
C TYR A 170 1.43 -13.40 5.84
N GLU A 171 1.19 -14.62 5.34
CA GLU A 171 0.74 -14.83 3.96
C GLU A 171 -0.62 -14.16 3.70
N ALA A 172 -0.70 -13.27 2.73
CA ALA A 172 -1.88 -12.49 2.36
C ALA A 172 -2.09 -12.49 0.84
N ALA A 173 -2.90 -13.43 0.36
CA ALA A 173 -3.30 -13.51 -1.04
C ALA A 173 -4.19 -12.34 -1.47
N GLY A 174 -4.02 -11.89 -2.72
CA GLY A 174 -4.81 -10.81 -3.29
C GLY A 174 -4.46 -9.43 -2.71
N SER A 175 -3.19 -9.21 -2.36
CA SER A 175 -2.70 -7.96 -1.77
C SER A 175 -2.22 -6.95 -2.82
N SER A 176 -2.26 -5.67 -2.45
CA SER A 176 -1.96 -4.52 -3.31
C SER A 176 -0.51 -4.45 -3.77
N ASN A 177 0.46 -4.68 -2.88
CA ASN A 177 1.89 -4.64 -3.21
C ASN A 177 2.30 -5.75 -4.20
N ASP A 178 1.73 -6.95 -4.10
CA ASP A 178 1.95 -8.02 -5.07
C ASP A 178 1.45 -7.63 -6.47
N TRP A 179 0.28 -6.99 -6.54
CA TRP A 179 -0.28 -6.46 -7.78
C TRP A 179 0.49 -5.25 -8.32
N GLY A 180 0.93 -4.35 -7.44
CA GLY A 180 1.79 -3.22 -7.81
C GLY A 180 3.09 -3.68 -8.45
N TYR A 181 3.68 -4.76 -7.94
CA TYR A 181 4.96 -5.29 -8.42
C TYR A 181 4.86 -6.12 -9.70
N THR A 182 3.90 -7.05 -9.80
CA THR A 182 3.88 -8.00 -10.93
C THR A 182 3.74 -7.29 -12.27
N SER A 183 4.60 -7.65 -13.23
CA SER A 183 4.46 -7.20 -14.62
C SER A 183 3.39 -8.01 -15.38
N ASN A 184 3.03 -9.19 -14.87
CA ASN A 184 1.98 -10.03 -15.45
C ASN A 184 0.62 -9.65 -14.87
N GLY A 185 -0.08 -8.73 -15.54
CA GLY A 185 -1.42 -8.29 -15.14
C GLY A 185 -1.44 -7.38 -13.90
N GLY A 186 -0.30 -6.76 -13.55
CA GLY A 186 -0.18 -5.74 -12.51
C GLY A 186 0.43 -4.45 -13.05
N LEU A 187 0.87 -3.54 -12.16
CA LEU A 187 1.47 -2.28 -12.59
C LEU A 187 2.90 -2.45 -13.09
N GLY A 188 3.66 -3.40 -12.54
CA GLY A 188 5.06 -3.63 -12.91
C GLY A 188 6.03 -2.66 -12.21
N ALA A 189 5.60 -2.03 -11.11
CA ALA A 189 6.43 -1.13 -10.33
C ALA A 189 7.52 -1.92 -9.60
N LYS A 190 8.78 -1.73 -10.02
CA LYS A 190 9.94 -2.36 -9.40
C LYS A 190 9.89 -2.21 -7.88
N TYR A 191 9.64 -1.00 -7.39
CA TYR A 191 9.48 -0.73 -5.96
C TYR A 191 8.00 -0.78 -5.60
N SER A 192 7.55 -1.83 -4.94
CA SER A 192 6.15 -1.97 -4.51
C SER A 192 6.11 -2.32 -3.04
N TYR A 193 5.38 -1.54 -2.24
CA TYR A 193 5.36 -1.70 -0.79
C TYR A 193 3.96 -1.53 -0.20
N VAL A 194 3.70 -2.23 0.91
CA VAL A 194 2.72 -1.83 1.92
C VAL A 194 3.48 -1.23 3.09
N MET A 195 3.08 -0.07 3.58
CA MET A 195 3.64 0.50 4.82
C MET A 195 2.60 0.45 5.93
N GLU A 196 2.87 -0.35 6.97
CA GLU A 196 2.10 -0.35 8.21
C GLU A 196 2.65 0.73 9.13
N LEU A 197 1.90 1.82 9.29
CA LEU A 197 2.33 2.97 10.08
C LEU A 197 2.28 2.70 11.59
N ARG A 198 2.47 3.75 12.39
CA ARG A 198 2.35 3.69 13.85
C ARG A 198 0.98 3.16 14.31
N ASP A 199 0.91 2.55 15.48
CA ASP A 199 2.00 2.20 16.40
C ASP A 199 2.31 0.69 16.33
N THR A 200 2.77 0.09 17.42
CA THR A 200 3.01 -1.36 17.53
C THR A 200 1.95 -2.08 18.36
N GLY A 201 0.80 -1.44 18.62
CA GLY A 201 -0.36 -2.05 19.29
C GLY A 201 -0.76 -1.43 20.63
N ASP A 202 -0.12 -0.35 21.10
CA ASP A 202 -0.55 0.35 22.32
C ASP A 202 -1.93 1.00 22.11
N TYR A 203 -2.14 1.59 20.93
CA TYR A 203 -3.40 2.18 20.48
C TYR A 203 -3.96 1.51 19.23
N GLY A 204 -3.09 0.98 18.35
CA GLY A 204 -3.49 0.40 17.07
C GLY A 204 -4.33 1.37 16.23
N PHE A 205 -5.51 0.93 15.79
CA PHE A 205 -6.40 1.72 14.90
C PHE A 205 -7.03 2.97 15.52
N VAL A 206 -6.91 3.15 16.85
CA VAL A 206 -7.47 4.29 17.60
C VAL A 206 -6.37 5.16 18.20
N ILE A 207 -5.26 5.30 17.47
CA ILE A 207 -4.14 6.17 17.83
C ILE A 207 -4.60 7.63 18.07
N PRO A 208 -4.10 8.32 19.12
CA PRO A 208 -4.44 9.71 19.38
C PRO A 208 -4.06 10.65 18.24
N ASP A 209 -4.87 11.69 18.02
CA ASP A 209 -4.66 12.71 16.99
C ASP A 209 -3.31 13.45 17.12
N SER A 210 -2.77 13.53 18.33
CA SER A 210 -1.44 14.07 18.60
C SER A 210 -0.30 13.35 17.86
N PHE A 211 -0.52 12.10 17.41
CA PHE A 211 0.45 11.36 16.61
C PHE A 211 0.40 11.69 15.12
N ILE A 212 -0.70 12.30 14.61
CA ILE A 212 -0.89 12.53 13.17
C ILE A 212 0.28 13.32 12.57
N ASN A 213 0.71 14.40 13.23
CA ASN A 213 1.77 15.24 12.71
C ASN A 213 3.14 14.51 12.68
N VAL A 214 3.48 13.78 13.74
CA VAL A 214 4.77 13.07 13.80
C VAL A 214 4.81 11.90 12.84
N SER A 215 3.73 11.11 12.73
CA SER A 215 3.60 10.03 11.75
C SER A 215 3.68 10.56 10.33
N GLY A 216 2.97 11.65 10.00
CA GLY A 216 3.02 12.24 8.66
C GLY A 216 4.43 12.74 8.29
N ARG A 217 5.14 13.38 9.22
CA ARG A 217 6.50 13.90 8.98
C ARG A 217 7.53 12.80 8.79
N GLU A 218 7.50 11.76 9.62
CA GLU A 218 8.47 10.66 9.50
C GLU A 218 8.21 9.84 8.23
N THR A 219 6.95 9.54 7.91
CA THR A 219 6.58 8.84 6.67
C THR A 219 6.94 9.67 5.43
N TYR A 220 6.79 11.00 5.50
CA TYR A 220 7.20 11.88 4.41
C TYR A 220 8.71 11.78 4.11
N GLU A 221 9.57 11.65 5.13
CA GLU A 221 11.00 11.42 4.90
C GLU A 221 11.30 10.08 4.22
N ALA A 222 10.58 9.00 4.56
CA ALA A 222 10.70 7.73 3.83
C ALA A 222 10.29 7.89 2.36
N VAL A 223 9.15 8.54 2.07
CA VAL A 223 8.65 8.75 0.70
C VAL A 223 9.63 9.57 -0.13
N LYS A 224 10.21 10.63 0.43
CA LYS A 224 11.27 11.40 -0.24
C LYS A 224 12.49 10.55 -0.52
N HIS A 225 12.90 9.71 0.43
CA HIS A 225 14.07 8.86 0.25
C HIS A 225 13.87 7.83 -0.88
N PHE A 226 12.70 7.20 -0.96
CA PHE A 226 12.34 6.39 -2.13
C PHE A 226 12.49 7.17 -3.42
N GLY A 227 11.90 8.36 -3.49
CA GLY A 227 12.00 9.24 -4.66
C GLY A 227 13.44 9.52 -5.07
N SER A 228 14.32 9.86 -4.12
CA SER A 228 15.73 10.14 -4.41
C SER A 228 16.48 8.94 -4.99
N VAL A 229 16.24 7.74 -4.46
CA VAL A 229 16.88 6.51 -4.97
C VAL A 229 16.36 6.17 -6.36
N ILE A 230 15.04 6.20 -6.55
CA ILE A 230 14.41 5.88 -7.83
C ILE A 230 14.82 6.89 -8.91
N MET A 231 14.94 8.18 -8.57
CA MET A 231 15.43 9.22 -9.48
C MET A 231 16.84 8.91 -10.00
N SER A 232 17.70 8.27 -9.19
CA SER A 232 19.04 7.89 -9.63
C SER A 232 19.05 6.75 -10.66
N GLU A 233 17.99 5.92 -10.68
CA GLU A 233 17.83 4.82 -11.63
C GLU A 233 17.05 5.23 -12.89
N TYR A 234 16.06 6.12 -12.75
CA TYR A 234 15.08 6.43 -13.81
C TYR A 234 15.09 7.90 -14.29
N GLY A 235 15.79 8.80 -13.61
CA GLY A 235 15.75 10.25 -13.86
C GLY A 235 16.64 10.76 -14.99
N SER A 236 16.94 9.94 -16.01
CA SER A 236 17.80 10.29 -17.14
C SER A 236 17.02 10.52 -18.44
#